data_AF-J7LD00-F1
#
_entry.id   AF-J7LD00-F1
#
_cell.length_a   1.000
_cell.length_b   1.000
_cell.length_c   1.000
_cell.angle_alpha   90.00
_cell.angle_beta   90.00
_cell.angle_gamma   90.00
#
_symmetry.space_group_name_H-M   'P 1'
#
loop_
_entity.id
_entity.type
_entity.pdbx_description
1 polymer ?
#
loop_
_entity_poly.entity_id
_entity_poly.type
_entity_poly.pdbx_seq_one_letter_code
_entity_poly.pdbx_strand_id
1 'polypeptide(L)'
;MPLSRKITDETQKEDLEEFKRNFSALISDDSNRGGLYRYMAVCSDYAEAGRLNGFRAACEMRSTLQIFEEHFIIWSESQREDFHGLYIEEIEDIDWTLKDVSDEAPPIREKDIPVWVPESHWWWRSPVQQDMSDEEIRKHLEYVHWDGF
;
A
#
# COMPACT_ATOMS: atom_id res chain seq x y z
N MET A 1 39.50 -7.45 -2.00
CA MET A 1 38.42 -7.27 -0.99
C MET A 1 38.64 -8.27 0.13
N PRO A 2 38.56 -7.88 1.41
CA PRO A 2 38.84 -8.79 2.52
C PRO A 2 37.70 -9.83 2.67
N LEU A 3 38.07 -11.11 2.77
CA LEU A 3 37.18 -12.27 2.89
C LEU A 3 36.14 -12.14 4.03
N SER A 4 36.51 -11.48 5.13
CA SER A 4 35.60 -11.25 6.27
C SER A 4 34.37 -10.44 5.91
N ARG A 5 34.46 -9.47 4.99
CA ARG A 5 33.30 -8.65 4.59
C ARG A 5 32.36 -9.40 3.66
N LYS A 6 32.88 -10.36 2.87
CA LYS A 6 32.08 -11.23 2.00
C LYS A 6 31.30 -12.28 2.82
N ILE A 7 31.93 -12.87 3.82
CA ILE A 7 31.28 -13.87 4.69
C ILE A 7 30.10 -13.23 5.45
N THR A 8 30.26 -12.03 6.00
CA THR A 8 29.13 -11.35 6.69
C THR A 8 27.98 -11.00 5.75
N ASP A 9 28.29 -10.60 4.51
CA ASP A 9 27.29 -10.23 3.49
C ASP A 9 26.54 -11.48 2.97
N GLU A 10 27.24 -12.60 2.80
CA GLU A 10 26.65 -13.89 2.44
C GLU A 10 25.75 -14.44 3.55
N THR A 11 26.19 -14.39 4.82
CA THR A 11 25.35 -14.81 5.96
C THR A 11 24.11 -13.94 6.14
N GLN A 12 24.23 -12.61 6.00
CA GLN A 12 23.07 -11.71 6.08
C GLN A 12 22.05 -11.96 4.97
N LYS A 13 22.52 -12.33 3.78
CA LYS A 13 21.66 -12.71 2.68
C LYS A 13 20.95 -14.05 2.93
N GLU A 14 21.66 -15.04 3.45
CA GLU A 14 21.07 -16.34 3.82
C GLU A 14 19.99 -16.19 4.89
N ASP A 15 20.27 -15.39 5.94
CA ASP A 15 19.32 -15.08 7.02
C ASP A 15 18.07 -14.37 6.49
N LEU A 16 18.23 -13.41 5.56
CA LEU A 16 17.11 -12.72 4.94
C LEU A 16 16.25 -13.66 4.08
N GLU A 17 16.87 -14.53 3.29
CA GLU A 17 16.16 -15.50 2.47
C GLU A 17 15.41 -16.54 3.33
N GLU A 18 15.99 -16.96 4.46
CA GLU A 18 15.29 -17.79 5.42
C GLU A 18 14.11 -17.07 6.06
N PHE A 19 14.29 -15.79 6.45
CA PHE A 19 13.21 -14.96 6.95
C PHE A 19 12.04 -14.87 5.96
N LYS A 20 12.32 -14.56 4.68
CA LYS A 20 11.29 -14.46 3.63
C LYS A 20 10.52 -15.76 3.44
N ARG A 21 11.21 -16.91 3.44
CA ARG A 21 10.56 -18.23 3.36
C ARG A 21 9.63 -18.47 4.55
N ASN A 22 10.13 -18.26 5.77
CA ASN A 22 9.33 -18.45 6.99
C ASN A 22 8.13 -17.50 7.03
N PHE A 23 8.33 -16.26 6.62
CA PHE A 23 7.28 -15.25 6.51
C PHE A 23 6.23 -15.63 5.47
N SER A 24 6.64 -16.10 4.29
CA SER A 24 5.73 -16.52 3.21
C SER A 24 4.85 -17.71 3.63
N ALA A 25 5.42 -18.66 4.36
CA ALA A 25 4.66 -19.75 4.96
C ALA A 25 3.69 -19.22 6.04
N LEU A 26 4.15 -18.31 6.90
CA LEU A 26 3.35 -17.77 8.00
C LEU A 26 2.17 -16.92 7.52
N ILE A 27 2.37 -16.04 6.54
CA ILE A 27 1.32 -15.16 6.02
C ILE A 27 0.22 -15.95 5.29
N SER A 28 0.56 -17.14 4.78
CA SER A 28 -0.37 -18.05 4.11
C SER A 28 -1.26 -18.85 5.09
N ASP A 29 -0.95 -18.84 6.39
CA ASP A 29 -1.80 -19.44 7.42
C ASP A 29 -3.13 -18.71 7.54
N ASP A 30 -4.21 -19.43 7.87
CA ASP A 30 -5.58 -18.91 7.82
C ASP A 30 -5.79 -17.66 8.70
N SER A 31 -5.15 -17.61 9.87
CA SER A 31 -5.26 -16.45 10.77
C SER A 31 -4.58 -15.21 10.20
N ASN A 32 -3.35 -15.36 9.70
CA ASN A 32 -2.56 -14.24 9.18
C ASN A 32 -3.09 -13.75 7.84
N ARG A 33 -3.51 -14.68 6.98
CA ARG A 33 -4.22 -14.39 5.74
C ARG A 33 -5.49 -13.59 5.99
N GLY A 34 -6.30 -14.00 6.96
CA GLY A 34 -7.49 -13.23 7.37
C GLY A 34 -7.15 -11.85 7.97
N GLY A 35 -5.94 -11.66 8.50
CA GLY A 35 -5.42 -10.35 8.90
C GLY A 35 -5.05 -9.49 7.70
N LEU A 36 -4.33 -10.06 6.72
CA LEU A 36 -3.97 -9.37 5.48
C LEU A 36 -5.20 -8.95 4.68
N TYR A 37 -6.19 -9.84 4.51
CA TYR A 37 -7.45 -9.48 3.84
C TYR A 37 -8.18 -8.35 4.56
N ARG A 38 -8.19 -8.35 5.90
CA ARG A 38 -8.78 -7.22 6.64
C ARG A 38 -8.01 -5.92 6.42
N TYR A 39 -6.68 -5.98 6.30
CA TYR A 39 -5.87 -4.81 5.97
C TYR A 39 -6.19 -4.29 4.55
N MET A 40 -6.32 -5.19 3.56
CA MET A 40 -6.71 -4.83 2.19
C MET A 40 -8.13 -4.26 2.13
N ALA A 41 -9.09 -4.86 2.84
CA ALA A 41 -10.46 -4.36 2.94
C ALA A 41 -10.49 -2.93 3.52
N VAL A 42 -9.75 -2.65 4.60
CA VAL A 42 -9.66 -1.30 5.16
C VAL A 42 -8.96 -0.33 4.20
N CYS A 43 -7.96 -0.79 3.44
CA CYS A 43 -7.35 0.01 2.38
C CYS A 43 -8.37 0.37 1.29
N SER A 44 -9.22 -0.58 0.91
CA SER A 44 -10.32 -0.38 -0.04
C SER A 44 -11.33 0.63 0.49
N ASP A 45 -11.78 0.51 1.74
CA ASP A 45 -12.68 1.47 2.39
C ASP A 45 -12.12 2.91 2.33
N TYR A 46 -10.82 3.08 2.57
CA TYR A 46 -10.16 4.38 2.45
C TYR A 46 -10.04 4.86 1.00
N ALA A 47 -9.84 3.95 0.05
CA ALA A 47 -9.81 4.30 -1.38
C ALA A 47 -11.19 4.76 -1.86
N GLU A 48 -12.27 4.08 -1.45
CA GLU A 48 -13.65 4.49 -1.72
C GLU A 48 -13.97 5.86 -1.10
N ALA A 49 -13.49 6.11 0.12
CA ALA A 49 -13.53 7.41 0.77
C ALA A 49 -12.52 8.43 0.19
N GLY A 50 -11.88 8.13 -0.94
CA GLY A 50 -10.80 8.91 -1.56
C GLY A 50 -11.23 10.30 -2.01
N ARG A 51 -12.47 10.48 -2.48
CA ARG A 51 -13.04 11.82 -2.77
C ARG A 51 -13.10 12.72 -1.52
N LEU A 52 -12.99 12.11 -0.32
CA LEU A 52 -13.09 12.74 1.00
C LEU A 52 -11.71 12.79 1.66
N ASN A 53 -11.60 12.37 2.92
CA ASN A 53 -10.36 12.32 3.68
C ASN A 53 -9.62 10.97 3.57
N GLY A 54 -10.10 10.03 2.76
CA GLY A 54 -9.55 8.67 2.70
C GLY A 54 -8.29 8.52 1.84
N PHE A 55 -8.08 9.39 0.85
CA PHE A 55 -7.08 9.17 -0.21
C PHE A 55 -5.66 9.00 0.34
N ARG A 56 -5.25 9.86 1.28
CA ARG A 56 -3.92 9.80 1.88
C ARG A 56 -3.70 8.50 2.67
N ALA A 57 -4.70 8.07 3.45
CA ALA A 57 -4.62 6.83 4.20
C ALA A 57 -4.53 5.62 3.27
N ALA A 58 -5.33 5.60 2.20
CA ALA A 58 -5.25 4.57 1.16
C ALA A 58 -3.86 4.51 0.51
N CYS A 59 -3.26 5.67 0.21
CA CYS A 59 -1.90 5.74 -0.34
C CYS A 59 -0.83 5.13 0.58
N GLU A 60 -0.93 5.37 1.90
CA GLU A 60 -0.03 4.80 2.92
C GLU A 60 -0.18 3.28 3.03
N MET A 61 -1.42 2.80 3.05
CA MET A 61 -1.72 1.37 3.14
C MET A 61 -1.32 0.63 1.87
N ARG A 62 -1.61 1.19 0.70
CA ARG A 62 -1.21 0.62 -0.60
C ARG A 62 0.30 0.55 -0.77
N SER A 63 1.04 1.57 -0.32
CA SER A 63 2.52 1.53 -0.22
C SER A 63 3.00 0.41 0.71
N THR A 64 2.33 0.21 1.84
CA THR A 64 2.69 -0.85 2.78
C THR A 64 2.50 -2.22 2.13
N LEU A 65 1.39 -2.44 1.41
CA LEU A 65 1.12 -3.66 0.66
C LEU A 65 2.19 -3.92 -0.43
N GLN A 66 2.56 -2.89 -1.19
CA GLN A 66 3.61 -3.00 -2.21
C GLN A 66 4.95 -3.42 -1.60
N ILE A 67 5.36 -2.79 -0.50
CA ILE A 67 6.59 -3.13 0.23
C ILE A 67 6.52 -4.56 0.76
N PHE A 68 5.35 -4.96 1.28
CA PHE A 68 5.14 -6.29 1.82
C PHE A 68 5.37 -7.37 0.76
N GLU A 69 4.77 -7.18 -0.41
CA GLU A 69 4.92 -8.05 -1.57
C GLU A 69 6.37 -8.09 -2.06
N GLU A 70 6.96 -6.94 -2.39
CA GLU A 70 8.26 -6.86 -3.06
C GLU A 70 9.42 -7.35 -2.18
N HIS A 71 9.36 -7.10 -0.87
CA HIS A 71 10.49 -7.33 0.01
C HIS A 71 10.37 -8.59 0.87
N PHE A 72 9.17 -9.11 1.11
CA PHE A 72 8.99 -10.16 2.11
C PHE A 72 8.27 -11.41 1.61
N ILE A 73 7.44 -11.31 0.57
CA ILE A 73 6.66 -12.46 0.08
C ILE A 73 7.38 -13.17 -1.07
N ILE A 74 7.49 -14.49 -0.95
CA ILE A 74 7.87 -15.39 -2.02
C ILE A 74 6.63 -16.23 -2.34
N TRP A 75 5.85 -15.81 -3.34
CA TRP A 75 4.56 -16.43 -3.66
C TRP A 75 4.64 -17.92 -3.98
N SER A 76 5.74 -18.39 -4.56
CA SER A 76 5.98 -19.82 -4.83
C SER A 76 6.14 -20.67 -3.57
N GLU A 77 6.44 -20.05 -2.42
CA GLU A 77 6.58 -20.70 -1.12
C GLU A 77 5.30 -20.55 -0.27
N SER A 78 4.25 -19.93 -0.82
CA SER A 78 2.95 -19.86 -0.17
C SER A 78 2.30 -21.24 -0.11
N GLN A 79 1.63 -21.55 1.01
CA GLN A 79 1.07 -22.89 1.23
C GLN A 79 -0.30 -23.11 0.55
N ARG A 80 -0.84 -22.08 -0.12
CA ARG A 80 -2.15 -22.14 -0.79
C ARG A 80 -2.08 -21.57 -2.19
N GLU A 81 -2.54 -22.36 -3.15
CA GLU A 81 -2.48 -22.06 -4.58
C GLU A 81 -3.35 -20.85 -5.00
N ASP A 82 -4.46 -20.60 -4.29
CA ASP A 82 -5.40 -19.50 -4.57
C ASP A 82 -4.98 -18.15 -3.98
N PHE A 83 -4.09 -18.14 -2.99
CA PHE A 83 -3.82 -16.96 -2.18
C PHE A 83 -3.19 -15.81 -2.98
N HIS A 84 -2.23 -16.11 -3.84
CA HIS A 84 -1.58 -15.09 -4.67
C HIS A 84 -2.57 -14.45 -5.66
N GLY A 85 -3.43 -15.27 -6.29
CA GLY A 85 -4.43 -14.76 -7.23
C GLY A 85 -5.41 -13.81 -6.57
N LEU A 86 -5.98 -14.21 -5.44
CA LEU A 86 -6.89 -13.36 -4.67
C LEU A 86 -6.19 -12.09 -4.15
N TYR A 87 -4.92 -12.15 -3.77
CA TYR A 87 -4.17 -10.95 -3.40
C TYR A 87 -4.04 -9.97 -4.56
N ILE A 88 -3.70 -10.45 -5.76
CA ILE A 88 -3.61 -9.60 -6.96
C ILE A 88 -4.96 -8.96 -7.27
N GLU A 89 -6.05 -9.74 -7.25
CA GLU A 89 -7.40 -9.23 -7.53
C GLU A 89 -7.77 -8.06 -6.59
N GLU A 90 -7.54 -8.21 -5.28
CA GLU A 90 -7.80 -7.15 -4.30
C GLU A 90 -6.93 -5.90 -4.53
N ILE A 91 -5.66 -6.10 -4.91
CA ILE A 91 -4.76 -5.00 -5.24
C ILE A 91 -5.22 -4.25 -6.50
N GLU A 92 -5.66 -4.97 -7.53
CA GLU A 92 -6.18 -4.39 -8.76
C GLU A 92 -7.45 -3.57 -8.50
N ASP A 93 -8.34 -4.06 -7.65
CA ASP A 93 -9.56 -3.34 -7.24
C ASP A 93 -9.25 -2.06 -6.46
N ILE A 94 -8.29 -2.10 -5.53
CA ILE A 94 -7.80 -0.91 -4.82
C ILE A 94 -7.19 0.09 -5.81
N ASP A 95 -6.34 -0.36 -6.73
CA ASP A 95 -5.68 0.49 -7.72
C ASP A 95 -6.70 1.11 -8.70
N TRP A 96 -7.74 0.38 -9.07
CA TRP A 96 -8.84 0.89 -9.89
C TRP A 96 -9.62 1.97 -9.14
N THR A 97 -9.97 1.71 -7.88
CA THR A 97 -10.72 2.67 -7.04
C THR A 97 -9.93 3.96 -6.83
N LEU A 98 -8.63 3.85 -6.54
CA LEU A 98 -7.74 5.01 -6.42
C LEU A 98 -7.68 5.85 -7.70
N LYS A 99 -7.70 5.23 -8.88
CA LYS A 99 -7.77 5.96 -10.16
C LYS A 99 -9.12 6.65 -10.35
N ASP A 100 -10.22 5.95 -10.05
CA ASP A 100 -11.57 6.49 -10.25
C ASP A 100 -11.78 7.78 -9.43
N VAL A 101 -11.27 7.79 -8.20
CA VAL A 101 -11.48 8.91 -7.28
C VAL A 101 -10.39 9.99 -7.36
N SER A 102 -9.26 9.75 -8.04
CA SER A 102 -8.10 10.66 -7.93
C SER A 102 -8.33 12.05 -8.50
N ASP A 103 -9.17 12.18 -9.52
CA ASP A 103 -9.46 13.49 -10.12
C ASP A 103 -10.21 14.41 -9.13
N GLU A 104 -10.99 13.81 -8.23
CA GLU A 104 -11.84 14.50 -7.24
C GLU A 104 -11.24 14.52 -5.82
N ALA A 105 -10.19 13.74 -5.58
CA ALA A 105 -9.54 13.65 -4.29
C ALA A 105 -8.85 14.97 -3.91
N PRO A 106 -8.84 15.35 -2.62
CA PRO A 106 -8.00 16.44 -2.14
C PRO A 106 -6.54 16.21 -2.54
N PRO A 107 -5.80 17.25 -2.95
CA PRO A 107 -4.44 17.09 -3.40
C PRO A 107 -3.53 16.61 -2.27
N ILE A 108 -2.70 15.60 -2.56
CA ILE A 108 -1.48 15.37 -1.81
C ILE A 108 -0.39 16.19 -2.49
N ARG A 109 0.12 17.21 -1.81
CA ARG A 109 1.17 18.07 -2.37
C ARG A 109 2.50 17.34 -2.34
N GLU A 110 3.37 17.61 -3.31
CA GLU A 110 4.69 16.96 -3.40
C GLU A 110 5.51 17.07 -2.11
N LYS A 111 5.44 18.22 -1.41
CA LYS A 111 6.12 18.44 -0.11
C LYS A 111 5.61 17.55 1.03
N ASP A 112 4.38 17.03 0.89
CA ASP A 112 3.70 16.21 1.89
C ASP A 112 3.82 14.71 1.55
N ILE A 113 4.37 14.36 0.39
CA ILE A 113 4.72 12.98 0.02
C ILE A 113 5.96 12.56 0.84
N PRO A 114 5.91 11.43 1.57
CA PRO A 114 7.06 10.98 2.35
C PRO A 114 8.27 10.66 1.46
N VAL A 115 9.47 11.06 1.91
CA VAL A 115 10.73 10.92 1.15
C VAL A 115 11.12 9.47 0.80
N TRP A 116 10.56 8.49 1.50
CA TRP A 116 10.81 7.07 1.26
C TRP A 116 9.94 6.48 0.15
N VAL A 117 8.89 7.21 -0.29
CA VAL A 117 7.96 6.74 -1.32
C VAL A 117 8.64 6.78 -2.68
N PRO A 118 8.80 5.64 -3.37
CA PRO A 118 9.41 5.61 -4.69
C PRO A 118 8.49 6.23 -5.76
N GLU A 119 9.06 6.58 -6.91
CA GLU A 119 8.29 7.10 -8.06
C GLU A 119 7.28 6.07 -8.61
N SER A 120 7.56 4.77 -8.44
CA SER A 120 6.67 3.68 -8.85
C SER A 120 5.33 3.67 -8.10
N HIS A 121 5.25 4.29 -6.92
CA HIS A 121 4.01 4.43 -6.15
C HIS A 121 3.19 5.60 -6.71
N TRP A 122 2.71 5.43 -7.94
CA TRP A 122 2.04 6.46 -8.75
C TRP A 122 0.84 7.10 -8.03
N TRP A 123 0.15 6.34 -7.17
CA TRP A 123 -1.06 6.78 -6.48
C TRP A 123 -0.85 8.05 -5.63
N TRP A 124 0.35 8.27 -5.09
CA TRP A 124 0.69 9.48 -4.34
C TRP A 124 0.64 10.77 -5.17
N ARG A 125 0.81 10.64 -6.49
CA ARG A 125 0.88 11.75 -7.45
C ARG A 125 -0.33 11.77 -8.39
N SER A 126 -1.33 10.93 -8.13
CA SER A 126 -2.55 10.85 -8.93
C SER A 126 -3.48 12.05 -8.73
N PRO A 127 -3.66 12.61 -7.51
CA PRO A 127 -4.55 13.74 -7.32
C PRO A 127 -4.13 14.98 -8.12
N VAL A 128 -4.99 15.42 -9.05
CA VAL A 128 -4.68 16.47 -10.03
C VAL A 128 -4.97 17.89 -9.51
N GLN A 129 -5.72 18.05 -8.43
CA GLN A 129 -6.17 19.35 -7.90
C GLN A 129 -5.09 20.09 -7.09
N GLN A 130 -3.84 20.11 -7.57
CA GLN A 130 -2.67 20.63 -6.86
C GLN A 130 -2.74 22.13 -6.52
N ASP A 131 -3.61 22.88 -7.23
CA ASP A 131 -3.78 24.33 -7.05
C ASP A 131 -4.78 24.71 -5.94
N MET A 132 -5.45 23.75 -5.29
CA MET A 132 -6.38 24.05 -4.19
C MET A 132 -5.66 24.68 -2.99
N SER A 133 -6.22 25.78 -2.50
CA SER A 133 -5.80 26.41 -1.24
C SER A 133 -6.17 25.54 -0.04
N ASP A 134 -5.46 25.72 1.08
CA ASP A 134 -5.76 25.01 2.34
C ASP A 134 -7.20 25.23 2.81
N GLU A 135 -7.75 26.42 2.55
CA GLU A 135 -9.13 26.78 2.90
C GLU A 135 -10.16 26.06 2.01
N GLU A 136 -9.85 25.85 0.72
CA GLU A 136 -10.69 25.06 -0.18
C GLU A 136 -10.65 23.58 0.18
N ILE A 137 -9.48 23.03 0.52
CA ILE A 137 -9.34 21.65 1.00
C ILE A 137 -10.16 21.47 2.29
N ARG A 138 -10.03 22.38 3.25
CA ARG A 138 -10.79 22.34 4.50
C ARG A 138 -12.30 22.39 4.25
N LYS A 139 -12.76 23.32 3.40
CA LYS A 139 -14.18 23.43 3.04
C LYS A 139 -14.70 22.21 2.31
N HIS A 140 -13.92 21.63 1.40
CA HIS A 140 -14.28 20.40 0.69
C HIS A 140 -14.49 19.24 1.67
N LEU A 141 -13.53 19.04 2.58
CA LEU A 141 -13.62 18.02 3.62
C LEU A 141 -14.77 18.26 4.61
N GLU A 142 -15.05 19.51 4.97
CA GLU A 142 -16.16 19.87 5.86
C GLU A 142 -17.53 19.76 5.16
N TYR A 143 -17.64 20.17 3.90
CA TYR A 143 -18.89 20.14 3.14
C TYR A 143 -19.39 18.71 2.94
N VAL A 144 -18.49 17.78 2.59
CA VAL A 144 -18.93 16.39 2.42
C VAL A 144 -19.23 15.68 3.76
N HIS A 145 -18.70 16.16 4.89
CA HIS A 145 -19.14 15.69 6.21
C HIS A 145 -20.62 16.05 6.49
N TRP A 146 -21.19 17.07 5.83
CA TRP A 146 -22.59 17.48 6.01
C TRP A 146 -23.57 16.82 5.04
N ASP A 147 -23.14 16.45 3.83
CA ASP A 147 -23.98 15.81 2.81
C ASP A 147 -24.02 14.26 2.91
N GLY A 148 -23.26 13.67 3.84
CA GLY A 148 -23.14 12.22 4.04
C GLY A 148 -23.99 11.60 5.18
N PHE A 149 -24.99 12.30 5.72
CA PHE A 149 -25.91 11.81 6.77
C PHE A 149 -27.37 11.70 6.29
#